data_AF-L0K3H4-F1
#
_entry.id   AF-L0K3H4-F1
#
_cell.length_a   1.000
_cell.length_b   1.000
_cell.length_c   1.000
_cell.angle_alpha   90.00
_cell.angle_beta   90.00
_cell.angle_gamma   90.00
#
_symmetry.space_group_name_H-M   'P 1'
#
loop_
_entity.id
_entity.type
_entity.pdbx_description
1 polymer ?
#
loop_
_entity_poly.entity_id
_entity_poly.type
_entity_poly.pdbx_seq_one_letter_code
_entity_poly.pdbx_strand_id
1 'polypeptide(L)' 'MNGPRKSMDVFAVEMLGLLLLPPLAMGAFLAVLGEPSDFLPGFGIGLVVGVGAAKLRNEIRGVREDPDS' A
#
# COMPACT_ATOMS: atom_id res chain seq x y z
N MET A 1 12.79 -9.36 22.98
CA MET A 1 11.43 -9.94 22.91
C MET A 1 11.08 -10.08 21.44
N ASN A 2 11.25 -11.27 20.86
CA ASN A 2 10.96 -11.51 19.44
C ASN A 2 9.46 -11.81 19.30
N GLY A 3 8.68 -10.83 18.87
CA GLY A 3 7.27 -11.02 18.54
C GLY A 3 7.09 -12.09 17.46
N PRO A 4 5.90 -12.70 17.35
CA PRO A 4 5.64 -13.74 16.37
C PRO A 4 5.96 -13.22 14.96
N ARG A 5 6.84 -13.92 14.24
CA ARG A 5 7.10 -13.64 12.82
C ARG A 5 5.79 -13.77 12.06
N LYS A 6 5.33 -12.67 11.48
CA LYS A 6 4.11 -12.63 10.66
C LYS A 6 4.28 -13.57 9.47
N SER A 7 3.30 -14.45 9.22
CA SER A 7 3.38 -15.38 8.10
C SER A 7 3.44 -14.64 6.76
N MET A 8 4.12 -15.25 5.79
CA MET A 8 4.36 -14.65 4.48
C MET A 8 3.06 -14.30 3.75
N ASP A 9 2.01 -15.12 3.93
CA ASP A 9 0.69 -14.90 3.35
C ASP A 9 0.04 -13.61 3.85
N VAL A 10 0.10 -13.34 5.16
CA VAL A 10 -0.50 -12.12 5.71
C VAL A 10 0.27 -10.89 5.24
N PHE A 11 1.59 -11.00 5.11
CA PHE A 11 2.39 -9.92 4.53
C PHE A 11 2.01 -9.65 3.07
N ALA A 12 1.82 -10.69 2.25
CA ALA A 12 1.40 -10.53 0.86
C ALA A 12 0.02 -9.86 0.75
N VAL A 13 -0.93 -10.24 1.62
CA VAL A 13 -2.26 -9.60 1.69
C VAL A 13 -2.15 -8.12 2.08
N GLU A 14 -1.29 -7.78 3.03
CA GLU A 14 -1.05 -6.37 3.39
C GLU A 14 -0.41 -5.59 2.26
N MET A 15 0.52 -6.20 1.52
CA MET A 15 1.15 -5.56 0.35
C MET A 15 0.13 -5.31 -0.76
N LEU A 16 -0.77 -6.28 -1.03
CA LEU A 16 -1.90 -6.08 -1.93
C LEU A 16 -2.83 -4.98 -1.44
N GLY A 17 -3.12 -4.95 -0.14
CA GLY A 17 -3.92 -3.88 0.48
C GLY A 17 -3.29 -2.51 0.29
N LEU A 18 -1.99 -2.36 0.53
CA LEU A 18 -1.27 -1.10 0.30
C LEU A 18 -1.25 -0.71 -1.17
N LEU A 19 -1.22 -1.66 -2.09
CA LEU A 19 -1.21 -1.38 -3.52
C LEU A 19 -2.59 -0.99 -4.06
N LEU A 20 -3.67 -1.53 -3.48
CA LEU A 20 -5.03 -1.41 -4.02
C LEU A 20 -5.92 -0.43 -3.24
N LEU A 21 -5.82 -0.38 -1.91
CA LEU A 21 -6.68 0.49 -1.11
C LEU A 21 -6.47 1.97 -1.42
N PRO A 22 -5.23 2.51 -1.47
CA PRO A 22 -5.01 3.92 -1.78
C PRO A 22 -5.55 4.36 -3.16
N PRO A 23 -5.28 3.66 -4.28
CA PRO A 23 -5.84 4.06 -5.57
C PRO A 23 -7.37 3.91 -5.64
N LEU A 24 -7.92 2.84 -5.09
CA LEU A 24 -9.39 2.65 -5.09
C LEU A 24 -10.09 3.68 -4.21
N ALA A 25 -9.56 3.95 -3.01
CA ALA A 25 -10.14 4.92 -2.09
C ALA A 25 -10.05 6.34 -2.65
N MET A 26 -8.90 6.74 -3.17
CA MET A 26 -8.72 8.08 -3.75
C MET A 26 -9.55 8.27 -5.02
N GLY A 27 -9.55 7.28 -5.92
CA GLY A 27 -10.39 7.31 -7.12
C GLY A 27 -11.87 7.40 -6.79
N ALA A 28 -12.36 6.56 -5.87
CA ALA A 28 -13.75 6.60 -5.44
C ALA A 28 -14.10 7.93 -4.74
N PHE A 29 -13.21 8.44 -3.89
CA PHE A 29 -13.39 9.70 -3.19
C PHE A 29 -13.54 10.88 -4.16
N LEU A 30 -12.66 11.00 -5.16
CA LEU A 30 -12.78 12.07 -6.16
C LEU A 30 -14.00 11.90 -7.04
N ALA A 31 -14.33 10.68 -7.47
CA ALA A 31 -15.53 10.42 -8.26
C ALA A 31 -16.84 10.74 -7.51
N VAL A 32 -16.84 10.61 -6.18
CA VAL A 32 -17.98 10.98 -5.32
C VAL A 32 -18.10 12.49 -5.16
N LEU A 33 -16.97 13.23 -5.10
CA LEU A 33 -16.97 14.68 -4.94
C LEU A 33 -17.14 15.46 -6.25
N GLY A 34 -16.81 14.84 -7.38
CA GLY A 34 -16.83 15.46 -8.71
C GLY A 34 -17.62 14.62 -9.71
N GLU A 35 -17.01 14.37 -10.86
CA GLU A 35 -17.58 13.55 -11.93
C GLU A 35 -17.06 12.10 -11.86
N PRO A 36 -17.78 11.10 -12.39
CA PRO A 36 -17.27 9.73 -12.49
C PRO A 36 -15.92 9.61 -13.22
N SER A 37 -15.62 10.55 -14.12
CA SER A 37 -14.34 10.68 -14.84
C SER A 37 -13.16 11.00 -13.92
N ASP A 38 -13.41 11.62 -12.76
CA ASP A 38 -12.39 11.97 -11.75
C ASP A 38 -11.86 10.74 -10.99
N PHE A 39 -12.46 9.57 -11.20
CA PHE A 39 -11.94 8.30 -10.69
C PHE A 39 -10.51 8.05 -11.18
N LEU A 40 -10.26 8.22 -12.48
CA LEU A 40 -8.97 7.87 -13.08
C LEU A 40 -7.81 8.72 -12.56
N PRO A 41 -7.91 10.07 -12.49
CA PRO A 41 -6.86 10.88 -11.86
C PRO A 41 -6.70 10.57 -10.36
N GLY A 42 -7.79 10.34 -9.62
CA GLY A 42 -7.72 9.93 -8.21
C GLY A 42 -7.03 8.59 -8.01
N PHE A 43 -7.34 7.62 -8.88
CA PHE A 43 -6.69 6.32 -8.92
C PHE A 43 -5.19 6.45 -9.20
N GLY A 44 -4.80 7.32 -10.13
CA GLY A 44 -3.39 7.61 -10.42
C GLY A 44 -2.63 8.16 -9.21
N ILE A 45 -3.20 9.13 -8.50
CA ILE A 45 -2.61 9.70 -7.27
C ILE A 45 -2.50 8.62 -6.19
N GLY A 46 -3.58 7.88 -5.95
CA GLY A 46 -3.57 6.83 -4.94
C GLY A 46 -2.59 5.70 -5.28
N LEU A 47 -2.35 5.40 -6.56
CA LEU A 47 -1.34 4.41 -6.97
C LEU A 47 0.07 4.83 -6.55
N VAL A 48 0.43 6.10 -6.75
CA VAL A 48 1.74 6.63 -6.32
C VAL A 48 1.93 6.46 -4.82
N VAL A 49 0.89 6.81 -4.04
CA VAL A 49 0.90 6.63 -2.58
C VAL A 49 1.02 5.16 -2.18
N GLY A 50 0.23 4.28 -2.81
CA GLY A 50 0.21 2.86 -2.52
C GLY A 50 1.54 2.16 -2.82
N VAL A 51 2.15 2.46 -3.97
CA VAL A 51 3.49 1.94 -4.32
C VAL A 51 4.55 2.46 -3.36
N GLY A 52 4.49 3.74 -2.97
CA GLY A 52 5.42 4.32 -1.99
C GLY A 52 5.33 3.63 -0.63
N ALA A 53 4.12 3.45 -0.11
CA ALA A 53 3.88 2.77 1.17
C ALA A 53 4.30 1.30 1.12
N ALA A 54 4.00 0.60 0.02
CA ALA A 54 4.44 -0.78 -0.23
C ALA A 54 5.97 -0.90 -0.21
N LYS A 55 6.69 -0.01 -0.92
CA LYS A 55 8.15 0.01 -0.93
C LYS A 55 8.75 0.24 0.45
N LEU A 56 8.29 1.28 1.16
CA LEU A 56 8.76 1.60 2.52
C LEU A 56 8.54 0.41 3.46
N ARG A 57 7.39 -0.26 3.35
CA ARG A 57 7.09 -1.44 4.17
C ARG A 57 8.01 -2.61 3.87
N ASN A 58 8.34 -2.82 2.59
CA ASN A 58 9.29 -3.86 2.19
C ASN A 58 10.71 -3.57 2.69
N GLU A 59 11.13 -2.31 2.66
CA GLU A 59 12.42 -1.86 3.21
C GLU A 59 12.51 -2.09 4.74
N ILE A 60 11.48 -1.67 5.48
CA ILE A 60 11.40 -1.91 6.94
C ILE A 60 11.45 -3.41 7.26
N ARG A 61 10.82 -4.24 6.42
CA ARG A 61 10.89 -5.70 6.60
C ARG A 61 12.30 -6.21 6.35
N GLY A 62 12.96 -5.78 5.27
CA GLY A 62 14.34 -6.14 4.96
C GLY A 62 15.31 -5.83 6.11
N VAL A 63 15.25 -4.61 6.64
CA VAL A 63 16.07 -4.18 7.80
C VAL A 63 15.83 -5.04 9.06
N ARG A 64 14.62 -5.59 9.23
CA ARG A 64 14.30 -6.47 10.37
C ARG A 64 14.71 -7.92 10.15
N GLU A 65 14.80 -8.35 8.90
CA GLU A 65 15.22 -9.70 8.53
C GLU A 65 16.74 -9.81 8.47
N ASP A 66 17.46 -8.69 8.29
CA ASP A 66 18.92 -8.60 8.27
C ASP A 66 19.44 -7.42 9.14
N PRO A 67 19.55 -7.59 10.47
CA PRO A 67 20.00 -6.52 11.37
C PRO A 67 21.51 -6.30 11.40
N ASP A 68 22.32 -7.15 10.74
CA ASP A 68 23.78 -7.24 10.90
C ASP A 68 24.59 -6.99 9.60
N SER A 69 23.94 -6.51 8.52
CA SER A 69 24.61 -6.13 7.26
C SER A 69 25.17 -4.70 7.26
#